data_AF-A0A7C5SAT9-F1
#
_entry.id   AF-A0A7C5SAT9-F1
#
_cell.length_a   1.000
_cell.length_b   1.000
_cell.length_c   1.000
_cell.angle_alpha   90.00
_cell.angle_beta   90.00
_cell.angle_gamma   90.00
#
_symmetry.space_group_name_H-M   'P 1'
#
loop_
_entity.id
_entity.type
_entity.pdbx_description
1 polymer ?
#
loop_
_entity_poly.entity_id
_entity_poly.type
_entity_poly.pdbx_seq_one_letter_code
_entity_poly.pdbx_strand_id
1 'polypeptide(L)'
;MAIVFDTYRFEGPFLTKRELKQAPGVFILLCTTGKGTTYIVDAGESEDVRQAIEDSPNRDCWLSNCKGTISVAVLYTPELDRKGRKEIERIIRSRDFVPCQQY
;
A
#
# COMPACT_ATOMS: atom_id res chain seq x y z
N MET A 1 -13.13 4.02 6.38
CA MET A 1 -13.04 2.65 6.93
C MET A 1 -11.60 2.42 7.37
N ALA A 2 -11.30 1.31 8.03
CA ALA A 2 -9.92 0.92 8.37
C ALA A 2 -9.70 -0.50 7.85
N ILE A 3 -8.54 -0.74 7.24
CA ILE A 3 -8.09 -2.07 6.85
C ILE A 3 -7.18 -2.56 7.98
N VAL A 4 -7.53 -3.69 8.58
CA VAL A 4 -6.70 -4.32 9.61
C VAL A 4 -5.82 -5.35 8.92
N PHE A 5 -4.50 -5.18 9.05
CA PHE A 5 -3.51 -6.13 8.60
C PHE A 5 -2.62 -6.52 9.76
N ASP A 6 -2.72 -7.78 10.20
CA ASP A 6 -2.09 -8.26 11.43
C ASP A 6 -2.49 -7.39 12.64
N THR A 7 -1.52 -6.74 13.31
CA THR A 7 -1.74 -5.82 14.42
C THR A 7 -1.86 -4.36 13.98
N TYR A 8 -1.64 -4.06 12.70
CA TYR A 8 -1.61 -2.72 12.16
C TYR A 8 -2.98 -2.30 11.61
N ARG A 9 -3.39 -1.08 11.94
CA ARG A 9 -4.63 -0.49 11.44
C ARG A 9 -4.30 0.56 10.39
N PHE A 10 -4.58 0.24 9.14
CA PHE A 10 -4.41 1.13 8.00
C PHE A 10 -5.65 1.99 7.80
N GLU A 11 -5.45 3.28 7.52
CA GLU A 11 -6.48 4.19 7.02
C GLU A 11 -6.82 3.83 5.57
N GLY A 12 -8.11 3.87 5.20
CA GLY A 12 -8.59 3.62 3.84
C GLY A 12 -9.59 2.44 3.74
N PRO A 13 -9.69 1.77 2.58
CA PRO A 13 -8.91 1.98 1.37
C PRO A 13 -9.33 3.25 0.62
N PHE A 14 -8.35 4.04 0.19
CA PHE A 14 -8.54 5.25 -0.61
C PHE A 14 -8.54 4.90 -2.09
N LEU A 15 -9.52 5.42 -2.83
CA LEU A 15 -9.64 5.17 -4.28
C LEU A 15 -8.86 6.20 -5.09
N THR A 16 -8.58 7.36 -4.51
CA THR A 16 -7.89 8.44 -5.20
C THR A 16 -6.69 8.92 -4.41
N LYS A 17 -5.60 9.23 -5.13
CA LYS A 17 -4.38 9.82 -4.53
C LYS A 17 -4.62 11.16 -3.82
N ARG A 18 -5.71 11.86 -4.14
CA ARG A 18 -6.07 13.16 -3.52
C ARG A 18 -6.50 13.02 -2.06
N GLU A 19 -6.93 11.82 -1.66
CA GLU A 19 -7.31 11.51 -0.29
C GLU A 19 -6.10 11.16 0.58
N LEU A 20 -4.93 10.94 -0.03
CA LEU A 20 -3.68 10.65 0.67
C LEU A 20 -3.04 11.93 1.20
N LYS A 21 -2.51 11.86 2.43
CA LYS A 21 -1.72 12.92 3.04
C LYS A 21 -0.28 12.84 2.51
N GLN A 22 0.37 13.99 2.33
CA GLN A 22 1.82 14.07 2.14
C GLN A 22 2.50 13.86 3.49
N ALA A 23 2.70 12.60 3.86
CA ALA A 23 3.21 12.22 5.17
C ALA A 23 3.94 10.87 5.10
N PRO A 24 4.87 10.62 6.03
CA PRO A 24 5.59 9.36 6.11
C PRO A 24 4.67 8.22 6.52
N GLY A 25 4.87 7.06 5.93
CA GLY A 25 3.98 5.92 6.13
C GLY A 25 4.37 4.66 5.39
N VAL A 26 3.65 3.60 5.72
CA VAL A 26 3.64 2.34 4.98
C VAL A 26 2.31 2.24 4.25
N PHE A 27 2.33 1.85 2.99
CA PHE A 27 1.12 1.67 2.19
C PHE A 27 0.98 0.22 1.72
N ILE A 28 -0.28 -0.17 1.52
CA ILE A 28 -0.68 -1.43 0.91
C ILE A 28 -1.54 -1.08 -0.30
N LEU A 29 -1.16 -1.58 -1.46
CA LEU A 29 -1.95 -1.50 -2.69
C LEU A 29 -2.87 -2.71 -2.76
N LEU A 30 -4.17 -2.45 -2.86
CA LEU A 30 -5.22 -3.46 -2.90
C LEU A 30 -5.88 -3.46 -4.26
N CYS A 31 -6.15 -4.65 -4.80
CA CYS A 31 -6.99 -4.83 -5.97
C CYS A 31 -8.30 -5.51 -5.57
N THR A 32 -9.42 -4.84 -5.82
CA THR A 32 -10.76 -5.42 -5.67
C THR A 32 -11.28 -5.82 -7.04
N THR A 33 -11.41 -7.13 -7.28
CA THR A 33 -11.97 -7.67 -8.53
C THR A 33 -13.45 -7.30 -8.68
N GLY A 34 -13.98 -7.36 -9.90
CA GLY A 34 -15.42 -7.16 -10.15
C GLY A 34 -16.36 -8.14 -9.42
N LYS A 35 -15.82 -9.22 -8.83
CA LYS A 35 -16.55 -10.19 -7.99
C LYS A 35 -16.52 -9.84 -6.48
N GLY A 36 -15.87 -8.73 -6.10
CA GLY A 36 -15.72 -8.29 -4.72
C GLY A 36 -14.53 -8.89 -3.96
N THR A 37 -13.81 -9.86 -4.54
CA THR A 37 -12.58 -10.40 -3.95
C THR A 37 -11.48 -9.35 -3.95
N THR A 38 -10.86 -9.11 -2.79
CA THR A 38 -9.76 -8.15 -2.62
C THR A 38 -8.48 -8.86 -2.26
N TYR A 39 -7.37 -8.49 -2.90
CA TYR A 39 -6.03 -9.02 -2.62
C TYR A 39 -4.96 -7.92 -2.68
N ILE A 40 -3.80 -8.19 -2.08
CA ILE A 40 -2.66 -7.27 -2.07
C ILE A 40 -1.88 -7.38 -3.38
N VAL A 41 -1.55 -6.25 -3.98
CA VAL A 41 -0.77 -6.14 -5.22
C VAL A 41 0.64 -5.64 -4.95
N ASP A 42 0.77 -4.69 -4.04
CA ASP A 42 2.04 -4.09 -3.64
C ASP A 42 1.99 -3.63 -2.18
N ALA A 43 3.15 -3.47 -1.57
CA ALA A 43 3.30 -2.80 -0.29
C ALA A 43 4.65 -2.08 -0.27
N GLY A 44 4.71 -0.88 0.30
CA GLY A 44 5.93 -0.09 0.33
C GLY A 44 5.96 0.91 1.48
N GLU A 45 7.13 1.48 1.75
CA GLU A 45 7.33 2.57 2.69
C GLU A 45 7.80 3.84 1.99
N SER A 46 7.44 5.00 2.54
CA SER A 46 7.90 6.29 2.03
C SER A 46 7.88 7.36 3.13
N GLU A 47 8.70 8.40 2.96
CA GLU A 47 8.60 9.67 3.70
C GLU A 47 7.42 10.53 3.22
N ASP A 48 6.96 10.29 1.98
CA ASP A 48 5.73 10.86 1.43
C ASP A 48 4.98 9.75 0.69
N VAL A 49 3.93 9.22 1.32
CA VAL A 49 3.12 8.16 0.73
C VAL A 49 2.35 8.65 -0.50
N ARG A 50 1.84 9.88 -0.50
CA ARG A 50 1.10 10.40 -1.65
C ARG A 50 2.01 10.48 -2.88
N GLN A 51 3.21 11.02 -2.71
CA GLN A 51 4.19 11.10 -3.79
C GLN A 51 4.62 9.71 -4.26
N ALA A 52 4.88 8.78 -3.35
CA ALA A 52 5.27 7.41 -3.71
C ALA A 52 4.22 6.68 -4.56
N ILE A 53 2.93 6.92 -4.31
CA ILE A 53 1.85 6.37 -5.15
C ILE A 53 1.73 7.11 -6.48
N GLU A 54 1.97 8.42 -6.50
CA GLU A 54 1.86 9.26 -7.70
C GLU A 54 2.96 8.97 -8.72
N ASP A 55 4.20 8.87 -8.25
CA ASP A 55 5.42 8.74 -9.05
C ASP A 55 5.93 7.29 -9.11
N SER A 56 5.10 6.31 -8.72
CA SER A 56 5.51 4.91 -8.59
C SER A 56 5.97 4.30 -9.93
N PRO A 57 7.21 3.77 -10.00
CA PRO A 57 7.65 2.99 -11.16
C PRO A 57 6.91 1.65 -11.29
N ASN A 58 6.28 1.17 -10.22
CA ASN A 58 5.51 -0.08 -10.23
C ASN A 58 4.12 0.05 -10.85
N ARG A 59 3.70 1.24 -11.27
CA ARG A 59 2.35 1.50 -11.76
C ARG A 59 1.92 0.55 -12.87
N ASP A 60 2.80 0.26 -13.82
CA ASP A 60 2.52 -0.67 -14.92
C ASP A 60 2.35 -2.10 -14.42
N CYS A 61 3.13 -2.52 -13.43
CA CYS A 61 2.99 -3.81 -12.78
C CYS A 61 1.65 -3.90 -12.03
N TRP A 62 1.25 -2.84 -11.33
CA TRP A 62 -0.02 -2.79 -10.60
C TRP A 62 -1.21 -2.97 -11.54
N LEU A 63 -1.22 -2.24 -12.66
CA LEU A 63 -2.28 -2.31 -13.66
C LEU A 63 -2.31 -3.68 -14.36
N SER A 64 -1.15 -4.29 -14.58
CA SER A 64 -1.06 -5.62 -15.20
C SER A 64 -1.56 -6.74 -14.27
N ASN A 65 -1.35 -6.59 -12.95
CA ASN A 65 -1.72 -7.60 -11.96
C ASN A 65 -3.09 -7.35 -11.28
N CYS A 66 -3.73 -6.20 -11.53
CA CYS A 66 -5.05 -5.89 -11.02
C CYS A 66 -6.12 -5.92 -12.12
N LYS A 67 -7.04 -6.89 -12.05
CA LYS A 67 -8.19 -7.01 -12.98
C LYS A 67 -9.45 -6.31 -12.47
N GLY A 68 -9.28 -5.25 -11.69
CA GLY A 68 -10.38 -4.58 -11.00
C GLY A 68 -9.99 -3.17 -10.55
N THR A 69 -10.54 -2.75 -9.41
CA THR A 69 -10.28 -1.42 -8.87
C THR A 69 -9.07 -1.44 -7.95
N ILE A 70 -8.08 -0.61 -8.26
CA ILE A 70 -6.94 -0.36 -7.38
C ILE A 70 -7.36 0.63 -6.29
N SER A 71 -6.98 0.33 -5.06
CA SER A 71 -7.15 1.22 -3.91
C SER A 71 -5.93 1.12 -2.98
N VAL A 72 -5.75 2.11 -2.10
CA VAL A 72 -4.57 2.22 -1.24
C VAL A 72 -4.99 2.29 0.21
N ALA A 73 -4.44 1.42 1.05
CA ALA A 73 -4.55 1.54 2.50
C ALA A 73 -3.22 2.06 3.06
N VAL A 74 -3.25 3.00 4.02
CA VAL A 74 -2.04 3.66 4.52
C VAL A 74 -1.97 3.64 6.05
N LEU A 75 -0.83 3.23 6.58
CA LEU A 75 -0.45 3.41 7.97
C LEU A 75 0.50 4.60 8.03
N TYR A 76 -0.01 5.77 8.44
CA TYR A 76 0.84 6.94 8.66
C TYR A 76 1.69 6.73 9.92
N THR A 77 2.99 7.05 9.81
CA THR A 77 3.97 6.77 10.86
C THR A 77 4.94 7.95 11.03
N PRO A 78 4.43 9.14 11.43
CA PRO A 78 5.27 10.34 11.62
C PRO A 78 6.37 10.15 12.67
N GLU A 79 6.13 9.27 13.64
CA GLU A 79 7.06 9.01 14.74
C GLU A 79 8.07 7.87 14.45
N LEU A 80 7.94 7.18 13.31
CA LEU A 80 8.87 6.10 12.95
C LEU A 80 9.95 6.62 12.02
N ASP A 81 11.16 6.11 12.20
CA ASP A 81 12.21 6.24 11.21
C ASP A 81 12.00 5.27 10.04
N ARG A 82 12.81 5.44 9.00
CA ARG A 82 12.78 4.58 7.80
C ARG A 82 12.99 3.11 8.14
N LYS A 83 13.82 2.80 9.13
CA LYS A 83 14.11 1.41 9.53
C LYS A 83 12.86 0.76 10.13
N GLY A 84 12.14 1.46 10.99
CA GLY A 84 10.88 1.01 11.57
C GLY A 84 9.82 0.74 10.49
N ARG A 85 9.67 1.65 9.53
CA ARG A 85 8.73 1.45 8.41
C ARG A 85 9.09 0.27 7.52
N LYS A 86 10.38 0.08 7.21
CA LYS A 86 10.86 -1.07 6.44
C LYS A 86 10.56 -2.41 7.13
N GLU A 87 10.62 -2.46 8.45
CA GLU A 87 10.29 -3.69 9.17
C GLU A 87 8.79 -4.04 9.04
N ILE A 88 7.92 -3.03 9.11
CA ILE A 88 6.47 -3.20 8.89
C ILE A 88 6.21 -3.66 7.45
N GLU A 89 6.80 -2.99 6.46
CA GLU A 89 6.72 -3.38 5.05
C GLU A 89 7.16 -4.84 4.83
N ARG A 90 8.30 -5.23 5.43
CA ARG A 90 8.84 -6.59 5.34
C ARG A 90 7.89 -7.62 5.95
N ILE A 91 7.25 -7.32 7.08
CA ILE A 91 6.24 -8.19 7.69
C ILE A 91 5.08 -8.41 6.73
N ILE A 92 4.54 -7.34 6.12
CA ILE A 92 3.43 -7.42 5.15
C ILE A 92 3.84 -8.30 3.96
N ARG A 93 5.00 -8.01 3.38
CA ARG A 93 5.56 -8.73 2.23
C ARG A 93 5.87 -10.20 2.51
N SER A 94 6.16 -10.57 3.76
CA SER A 94 6.46 -11.95 4.14
C SER A 94 5.23 -12.84 4.30
N ARG A 95 4.05 -12.24 4.52
CA ARG A 95 2.82 -12.97 4.82
C ARG A 95 1.87 -13.08 3.64
N ASP A 96 1.99 -12.18 2.67
CA ASP A 96 1.18 -12.17 1.46
C ASP A 96 2.01 -12.18 0.19
N PHE A 97 1.45 -12.78 -0.87
CA PHE A 97 2.06 -12.77 -2.19
C PHE A 97 1.92 -11.37 -2.79
N VAL A 98 3.04 -10.66 -2.89
CA VAL A 98 3.11 -9.32 -3.47
C VAL A 98 3.73 -9.42 -4.88
N PRO A 99 2.93 -9.38 -5.96
CA PRO A 99 3.44 -9.60 -7.32
C PRO A 99 4.41 -8.51 -7.81
N CYS A 100 4.32 -7.29 -7.28
CA CYS A 100 5.06 -6.14 -7.79
C CYS A 100 6.24 -5.68 -6.91
N GLN A 101 6.98 -6.62 -6.32
CA GLN A 101 8.21 -6.28 -5.59
C GLN A 101 9.31 -5.81 -6.56
N GLN A 102 9.81 -4.59 -6.37
CA GLN A 102 11.11 -4.20 -6.93
C GLN A 102 12.23 -4.64 -6.00
N TYR A 103 13.24 -5.31 -6.60
CA TYR A 103 14.53 -5.64 -6.00
C TYR A 103 15.52 -4.50 -6.19
#